data_AF-A0A2Z4V5X4-F1
#
_entry.id   AF-A0A2Z4V5X4-F1
#
_cell.length_a   1.000
_cell.length_b   1.000
_cell.length_c   1.000
_cell.angle_alpha   90.00
_cell.angle_beta   90.00
_cell.angle_gamma   90.00
#
_symmetry.space_group_name_H-M   'P 1'
#
loop_
_entity.id
_entity.type
_entity.pdbx_description
1 polymer ?
#
loop_
_entity_poly.entity_id
_entity_poly.type
_entity_poly.pdbx_seq_one_letter_code
_entity_poly.pdbx_strand_id
1 'polypeptide(L)'
;MDTRAPIPDRRSGPHALTGEGIAALLARYEFGDACLRRVVLDQEYGPRATRGRVARLVIDARVVGEGLRWEPVSLDLLDVRRFRIDESDGFSWVLYDPPQFTRFDGLLQVDLCAERFGSLCPENAEEVFEGSHLVFAATGGTWSALHPWER
;
A
#
# COMPACT_ATOMS: atom_id res chain seq x y z
N MET A 1 18.42 14.53 15.46
CA MET A 1 17.13 13.83 15.60
C MET A 1 17.10 12.79 14.50
N ASP A 2 17.21 11.51 14.85
CA ASP A 2 17.26 10.44 13.86
C ASP A 2 15.86 10.24 13.27
N THR A 3 15.66 10.65 12.02
CA THR A 3 14.37 10.57 11.31
C THR A 3 14.08 9.15 10.80
N ARG A 4 14.95 8.18 11.10
CA ARG A 4 14.86 6.80 10.61
C ARG A 4 14.46 5.83 11.71
N ALA A 5 13.31 6.02 12.36
CA ALA A 5 12.71 4.90 13.11
C ALA A 5 12.74 3.66 12.18
N PRO A 6 13.46 2.59 12.49
CA PRO A 6 13.68 1.50 11.55
C PRO A 6 12.35 0.79 11.27
N ILE A 7 12.09 0.40 10.03
CA ILE A 7 10.93 -0.44 9.73
C ILE A 7 11.22 -1.83 10.34
N PRO A 8 10.29 -2.41 11.13
CA PRO A 8 10.53 -3.71 11.75
C PRO A 8 10.83 -4.79 10.71
N ASP A 9 11.60 -5.79 11.12
CA ASP A 9 11.93 -6.92 10.25
C ASP A 9 10.68 -7.71 9.85
N ARG A 10 10.79 -8.39 8.70
CA ARG A 10 9.73 -9.25 8.19
C ARG A 10 9.60 -10.48 9.07
N ARG A 11 8.39 -10.72 9.58
CA ARG A 11 8.01 -11.97 10.25
C ARG A 11 7.52 -13.02 9.25
N SER A 12 6.88 -12.59 8.15
CA SER A 12 6.40 -13.45 7.08
C SER A 12 6.42 -12.73 5.73
N GLY A 13 6.59 -13.48 4.64
CA GLY A 13 6.79 -12.95 3.30
C GLY A 13 8.27 -12.75 2.96
N PRO A 14 8.60 -12.11 1.83
CA PRO A 14 7.68 -11.40 0.95
C PRO A 14 6.80 -12.33 0.11
N HIS A 15 5.50 -12.02 0.04
CA HIS A 15 4.52 -12.69 -0.81
C HIS A 15 4.21 -11.78 -1.99
N ALA A 16 4.25 -12.29 -3.22
CA ALA A 16 4.02 -11.45 -4.40
C ALA A 16 2.59 -10.91 -4.45
N LEU A 17 2.39 -9.68 -4.93
CA LEU A 17 1.06 -9.09 -5.19
C LEU A 17 0.46 -9.61 -6.51
N THR A 18 0.45 -10.94 -6.68
CA THR A 18 -0.34 -11.64 -7.71
C THR A 18 -1.80 -11.75 -7.27
N GLY A 19 -2.70 -12.24 -8.13
CA GLY A 19 -4.10 -12.48 -7.73
C GLY A 19 -4.21 -13.35 -6.47
N GLU A 20 -3.44 -14.45 -6.41
CA GLU A 20 -3.39 -15.33 -5.24
C GLU A 20 -2.80 -14.64 -4.01
N GLY A 21 -1.71 -13.89 -4.16
CA GLY A 21 -1.10 -13.20 -3.02
C GLY A 21 -1.95 -12.06 -2.48
N ILE A 22 -2.68 -11.35 -3.34
CA ILE A 22 -3.68 -10.35 -2.96
C ILE A 22 -4.85 -11.03 -2.22
N ALA A 23 -5.37 -12.15 -2.74
CA ALA A 23 -6.42 -12.90 -2.07
C ALA A 23 -5.97 -13.39 -0.69
N ALA A 24 -4.73 -13.90 -0.56
CA ALA A 24 -4.16 -14.32 0.72
C ALA A 24 -3.99 -13.14 1.70
N LEU A 25 -3.60 -11.95 1.20
CA LEU A 25 -3.52 -10.73 2.01
C LEU A 25 -4.90 -10.37 2.57
N LEU A 26 -5.91 -10.25 1.70
CA LEU A 26 -7.26 -9.83 2.06
C LEU A 26 -8.02 -10.88 2.88
N ALA A 27 -7.67 -12.17 2.76
CA ALA A 27 -8.22 -13.23 3.61
C ALA A 27 -7.60 -13.25 5.01
N ARG A 28 -6.38 -12.74 5.17
CA ARG A 28 -5.64 -12.74 6.44
C ARG A 28 -5.90 -11.48 7.27
N TYR A 29 -6.13 -10.35 6.61
CA TYR A 29 -6.21 -9.05 7.27
C TYR A 29 -7.51 -8.31 6.98
N GLU A 30 -8.07 -7.74 8.03
CA GLU A 30 -9.14 -6.75 7.96
C GLU A 30 -8.52 -5.35 7.99
N PHE A 31 -8.89 -4.55 7.00
CA PHE A 31 -8.35 -3.22 6.78
C PHE A 31 -9.34 -2.10 7.14
N GLY A 32 -10.59 -2.43 7.48
CA GLY A 32 -11.51 -1.44 8.03
C GLY A 32 -10.95 -0.89 9.35
N ASP A 33 -10.79 0.42 9.41
CA ASP A 33 -10.11 1.17 10.47
C ASP A 33 -8.59 0.94 10.56
N ALA A 34 -7.97 0.37 9.52
CA ALA A 34 -6.51 0.24 9.46
C ALA A 34 -5.84 1.60 9.31
N CYS A 35 -4.62 1.75 9.82
CA CYS A 35 -3.90 3.01 9.78
C CYS A 35 -2.63 2.87 8.94
N LEU A 36 -2.47 3.74 7.95
CA LEU A 36 -1.21 3.88 7.24
C LEU A 36 -0.20 4.59 8.16
N ARG A 37 0.70 3.81 8.73
CA ARG A 37 1.72 4.30 9.65
C ARG A 37 2.87 5.01 8.92
N ARG A 38 3.21 4.56 7.72
CA ARG A 38 4.35 5.14 6.98
C ARG A 38 4.28 4.90 5.48
N VAL A 39 4.72 5.91 4.73
CA VAL A 39 5.10 5.81 3.32
C VAL A 39 6.60 6.12 3.21
N VAL A 40 7.37 5.21 2.62
CA VAL A 40 8.77 5.44 2.26
C VAL A 40 8.89 5.42 0.75
N LEU A 41 9.29 6.54 0.17
CA LEU A 41 9.59 6.66 -1.25
C LEU A 41 11.11 6.64 -1.42
N ASP A 42 11.60 5.64 -2.16
CA ASP A 42 12.99 5.52 -2.53
C ASP A 42 13.13 5.72 -4.04
N GLN A 43 13.84 6.79 -4.41
CA GLN A 43 14.04 7.18 -5.81
C GLN A 43 15.43 7.79 -5.98
N GLU A 44 16.15 7.30 -6.99
CA GLU A 44 17.32 7.98 -7.52
C GLU A 44 16.91 9.04 -8.54
N TYR A 45 17.49 10.24 -8.41
CA TYR A 45 17.31 11.33 -9.36
C TYR A 45 18.61 11.57 -10.14
N GLY A 46 18.49 11.94 -11.41
CA GLY A 46 19.61 12.34 -12.26
C GLY A 46 19.87 11.40 -13.44
N PRO A 47 20.77 11.80 -14.35
CA PRO A 47 20.98 11.14 -15.63
C PRO A 47 21.60 9.73 -15.53
N ARG A 48 22.05 9.34 -14.33
CA ARG A 48 22.65 8.03 -14.03
C ARG A 48 21.82 7.23 -13.02
N ALA A 49 20.54 7.58 -12.81
CA ALA A 49 19.67 6.76 -11.97
C ALA A 49 19.66 5.33 -12.52
N THR A 50 20.11 4.38 -11.70
CA THR A 50 20.25 2.97 -12.09
C THR A 50 19.13 2.11 -11.52
N ARG A 51 18.42 2.63 -10.51
CA ARG A 51 17.38 1.91 -9.79
C ARG A 51 16.00 2.51 -10.07
N GLY A 52 15.02 1.64 -10.29
CA GLY A 52 13.62 2.04 -10.39
C GLY A 52 13.09 2.61 -9.06
N ARG A 53 12.05 3.45 -9.14
CA ARG A 53 11.37 4.01 -7.96
C ARG A 53 10.72 2.88 -7.16
N VAL A 54 10.91 2.88 -5.85
CA VAL A 54 10.28 1.94 -4.91
C VAL A 54 9.42 2.72 -3.93
N ALA A 55 8.25 2.20 -3.61
CA ALA A 55 7.42 2.71 -2.51
C ALA A 55 7.18 1.58 -1.50
N ARG A 56 7.38 1.88 -0.22
CA ARG A 56 7.03 0.98 0.89
C ARG A 56 5.94 1.62 1.73
N LEU A 57 4.83 0.92 1.86
CA LEU A 57 3.66 1.32 2.64
C LEU A 57 3.59 0.43 3.86
N VAL A 58 3.53 0.99 5.06
CA VAL A 58 3.35 0.23 6.30
C VAL A 58 1.99 0.55 6.87
N ILE A 59 1.15 -0.46 6.95
CA ILE A 59 -0.26 -0.38 7.37
C ILE A 59 -0.41 -1.23 8.62
N ASP A 60 -0.93 -0.67 9.71
CA ASP A 60 -1.38 -1.50 10.83
C ASP A 60 -2.77 -2.05 10.50
N ALA A 61 -2.88 -3.36 10.34
CA ALA A 61 -4.12 -4.04 9.98
C ALA A 61 -4.51 -5.08 11.05
N ARG A 62 -5.81 -5.37 11.16
CA ARG A 62 -6.32 -6.36 12.11
C ARG A 62 -6.20 -7.76 11.53
N VAL A 63 -5.83 -8.75 12.34
CA VAL A 63 -5.76 -10.15 11.91
C VAL A 63 -7.17 -10.76 11.97
N VAL A 64 -7.63 -11.30 10.84
CA VAL A 64 -8.95 -11.95 10.73
C VAL A 64 -9.05 -13.10 11.73
N GLY A 65 -10.16 -13.12 12.48
CA GLY A 65 -10.46 -14.21 13.43
C GLY A 65 -9.63 -14.23 14.71
N GLU A 66 -8.69 -13.28 14.91
CA GLU A 66 -7.83 -13.20 16.11
C GLU A 66 -8.19 -12.00 17.02
N GLY A 67 -9.47 -11.61 17.04
CA GLY A 67 -9.98 -10.59 17.96
C GLY A 67 -9.39 -9.20 17.72
N LEU A 68 -8.75 -8.61 18.74
CA LEU A 68 -8.16 -7.25 18.72
C LEU A 68 -6.67 -7.25 18.34
N ARG A 69 -6.16 -8.33 17.73
CA ARG A 69 -4.75 -8.39 17.33
C ARG A 69 -4.49 -7.53 16.10
N TRP A 70 -3.65 -6.52 16.27
CA TRP A 70 -3.15 -5.67 15.20
C TRP A 70 -1.73 -6.06 14.83
N GLU A 71 -1.42 -6.02 13.53
CA GLU A 71 -0.09 -6.29 13.01
C GLU A 71 0.32 -5.28 11.95
N PRO A 72 1.59 -4.85 11.95
CA PRO A 72 2.14 -4.07 10.85
C PRO A 72 2.29 -4.96 9.61
N VAL A 73 1.71 -4.51 8.50
CA VAL A 73 1.80 -5.11 7.17
C VAL A 73 2.53 -4.15 6.24
N SER A 74 3.55 -4.64 5.54
CA SER A 74 4.27 -3.88 4.53
C SER A 74 3.74 -4.21 3.15
N LEU A 75 3.48 -3.20 2.31
CA LEU A 75 3.38 -3.34 0.86
C LEU A 75 4.61 -2.69 0.22
N ASP A 76 5.46 -3.51 -0.41
CA ASP A 76 6.67 -3.09 -1.11
C ASP A 76 6.38 -3.06 -2.62
N LEU A 77 6.20 -1.87 -3.17
CA LEU A 77 5.89 -1.63 -4.58
C LEU A 77 7.15 -1.35 -5.39
N LEU A 78 7.29 -2.03 -6.53
CA LEU A 78 8.47 -2.02 -7.39
C LEU A 78 8.21 -1.24 -8.69
N ASP A 79 9.25 -0.54 -9.16
CA ASP A 79 9.23 0.32 -10.36
C ASP A 79 7.98 1.21 -10.45
N VAL A 80 7.69 1.93 -9.37
CA VAL A 80 6.53 2.82 -9.26
C VAL A 80 6.59 3.90 -10.35
N ARG A 81 5.62 3.86 -11.27
CA ARG A 81 5.53 4.78 -12.41
C ARG A 81 4.87 6.09 -12.05
N ARG A 82 3.78 6.01 -11.29
CA ARG A 82 2.96 7.16 -10.88
C ARG A 82 2.47 6.93 -9.45
N PHE A 83 2.31 7.99 -8.67
CA PHE A 83 1.66 7.94 -7.37
C PHE A 83 1.03 9.29 -7.03
N ARG A 84 -0.03 9.27 -6.23
CA ARG A 84 -0.69 10.45 -5.66
C ARG A 84 -0.84 10.25 -4.16
N ILE A 85 -0.49 11.28 -3.41
CA ILE A 85 -0.72 11.40 -1.98
C ILE A 85 -1.34 12.79 -1.80
N ASP A 86 -2.63 12.83 -1.50
CA ASP A 86 -3.40 14.06 -1.32
C ASP A 86 -3.64 14.26 0.19
N GLU A 87 -2.82 15.10 0.82
CA GLU A 87 -2.89 15.39 2.26
C GLU A 87 -3.84 16.57 2.57
N SER A 88 -4.89 16.76 1.78
CA SER A 88 -5.89 17.81 2.04
C SER A 88 -6.65 17.58 3.37
N ASP A 89 -7.32 18.61 3.89
CA ASP A 89 -7.94 18.68 5.23
C ASP A 89 -8.94 17.55 5.57
N GLY A 90 -9.27 16.66 4.64
CA GLY A 90 -10.13 15.48 4.84
C GLY A 90 -9.40 14.13 4.90
N PHE A 91 -8.08 14.09 4.77
CA PHE A 91 -7.32 12.84 4.68
C PHE A 91 -6.89 12.33 6.06
N SER A 92 -7.47 11.21 6.50
CA SER A 92 -7.28 10.70 7.88
C SER A 92 -6.12 9.71 8.04
N TRP A 93 -5.42 9.33 6.96
CA TRP A 93 -4.48 8.18 6.91
C TRP A 93 -5.08 6.85 7.41
N VAL A 94 -6.38 6.82 7.68
CA VAL A 94 -7.16 5.65 8.07
C VAL A 94 -7.82 5.10 6.83
N LEU A 95 -7.75 3.79 6.67
CA LEU A 95 -8.41 3.04 5.63
C LEU A 95 -9.80 2.66 6.16
N TYR A 96 -10.84 3.26 5.60
CA TYR A 96 -12.22 2.84 5.90
C TYR A 96 -12.60 1.56 5.16
N ASP A 97 -12.05 1.39 3.95
CA ASP A 97 -12.21 0.20 3.11
C ASP A 97 -10.86 -0.52 2.91
N PRO A 98 -10.88 -1.82 2.56
CA PRO A 98 -9.66 -2.51 2.19
C PRO A 98 -8.97 -1.90 0.96
N PRO A 99 -7.62 -2.00 0.88
CA PRO A 99 -6.88 -1.62 -0.31
C PRO A 99 -7.46 -2.26 -1.57
N GLN A 100 -7.73 -1.43 -2.58
CA GLN A 100 -8.18 -1.88 -3.89
C GLN A 100 -6.97 -2.14 -4.79
N PHE A 101 -6.97 -3.31 -5.42
CA PHE A 101 -5.91 -3.75 -6.32
C PHE A 101 -6.47 -3.96 -7.71
N THR A 102 -6.12 -3.07 -8.64
CA THR A 102 -6.62 -3.14 -10.03
C THR A 102 -5.46 -3.21 -11.02
N ARG A 103 -5.63 -3.90 -12.14
CA ARG A 103 -4.62 -3.98 -13.20
C ARG A 103 -5.08 -3.24 -14.44
N PHE A 104 -4.28 -2.27 -14.88
CA PHE A 104 -4.47 -1.55 -16.14
C PHE A 104 -3.13 -1.42 -16.85
N ASP A 105 -3.10 -1.66 -18.17
CA ASP A 105 -1.92 -1.46 -19.01
C ASP A 105 -0.63 -2.11 -18.48
N GLY A 106 -0.76 -3.29 -17.86
CA GLY A 106 0.35 -4.03 -17.28
C GLY A 106 0.89 -3.48 -15.95
N LEU A 107 0.24 -2.46 -15.37
CA LEU A 107 0.55 -1.91 -14.06
C LEU A 107 -0.46 -2.35 -13.01
N LEU A 108 0.02 -2.59 -11.80
CA LEU A 108 -0.78 -2.76 -10.59
C LEU A 108 -1.05 -1.39 -9.98
N GLN A 109 -2.32 -0.99 -9.97
CA GLN A 109 -2.85 0.12 -9.19
C GLN A 109 -3.15 -0.38 -7.77
N VAL A 110 -2.58 0.28 -6.77
CA VAL A 110 -2.86 0.06 -5.35
C VAL A 110 -3.46 1.33 -4.79
N ASP A 111 -4.76 1.30 -4.56
CA ASP A 111 -5.53 2.41 -4.02
C ASP A 111 -5.88 2.12 -2.56
N LEU A 112 -5.46 3.01 -1.65
CA LEU A 112 -5.67 2.88 -0.21
C LEU A 112 -6.85 3.72 0.29
N CYS A 113 -7.40 4.62 -0.52
CA CYS A 113 -8.52 5.51 -0.16
C CYS A 113 -9.48 5.64 -1.35
N ALA A 114 -10.11 4.52 -1.72
CA ALA A 114 -11.00 4.39 -2.87
C ALA A 114 -12.38 5.08 -2.72
N GLU A 115 -12.49 6.13 -1.91
CA GLU A 115 -13.75 6.70 -1.42
C GLU A 115 -14.57 7.48 -2.47
N ARG A 116 -14.12 7.55 -3.73
CA ARG A 116 -14.74 8.43 -4.74
C ARG A 116 -15.23 7.76 -6.01
N PHE A 117 -15.17 6.45 -6.11
CA PHE A 117 -15.78 5.84 -7.30
C PHE A 117 -17.30 5.90 -7.17
N GLY A 118 -17.94 6.69 -8.04
CA GLY A 118 -19.39 6.63 -8.24
C GLY A 118 -19.87 5.28 -8.82
N SER A 119 -18.93 4.41 -9.21
CA SER A 119 -19.13 3.05 -9.70
C SER A 119 -18.25 2.06 -8.90
N LEU A 120 -18.72 0.83 -8.67
CA LEU A 120 -17.95 -0.18 -7.93
C LEU A 120 -16.71 -0.71 -8.68
N CYS A 121 -16.53 -0.33 -9.96
CA CYS A 121 -15.47 -0.81 -10.83
C CYS A 121 -14.98 0.35 -11.72
N PRO A 122 -13.77 0.88 -11.51
CA PRO A 122 -13.18 1.87 -12.40
C PRO A 122 -12.96 1.26 -13.80
N GLU A 123 -13.16 2.05 -14.85
CA GLU A 123 -13.04 1.57 -16.23
C GLU A 123 -11.61 1.66 -16.77
N ASN A 124 -10.80 2.55 -16.18
CA ASN A 124 -9.43 2.83 -16.64
C ASN A 124 -8.53 3.35 -15.51
N ALA A 125 -7.23 3.45 -15.79
CA ALA A 125 -6.22 3.90 -14.83
C ALA A 125 -6.35 5.38 -14.44
N GLU A 126 -6.90 6.23 -15.32
CA GLU A 126 -7.06 7.66 -15.07
C GLU A 126 -8.14 7.91 -14.02
N GLU A 127 -9.28 7.23 -14.13
CA GLU A 127 -10.35 7.27 -13.13
C GLU A 127 -9.85 6.87 -11.74
N VAL A 128 -9.03 5.82 -11.67
CA VAL A 128 -8.41 5.41 -10.40
C VAL A 128 -7.53 6.50 -9.83
N PHE A 129 -6.72 7.13 -10.67
CA PHE A 129 -5.74 8.09 -10.23
C PHE A 129 -6.34 9.44 -9.81
N GLU A 130 -7.36 9.90 -10.53
CA GLU A 130 -8.03 11.16 -10.24
C GLU A 130 -9.08 11.03 -9.13
N GLY A 131 -9.66 9.84 -8.96
CA GLY A 131 -10.60 9.53 -7.89
C GLY A 131 -9.94 9.31 -6.53
N SER A 132 -8.73 8.76 -6.49
CA SER A 132 -8.09 8.39 -5.22
C SER A 132 -7.31 9.53 -4.56
N HIS A 133 -7.38 9.59 -3.23
CA HIS A 133 -6.50 10.45 -2.42
C HIS A 133 -5.14 9.80 -2.12
N LEU A 134 -5.03 8.47 -2.22
CA LEU A 134 -3.79 7.74 -1.97
C LEU A 134 -3.67 6.52 -2.89
N VAL A 135 -2.89 6.65 -3.96
CA VAL A 135 -2.77 5.62 -4.98
C VAL A 135 -1.36 5.52 -5.55
N PHE A 136 -0.96 4.30 -5.88
CA PHE A 136 0.31 3.97 -6.51
C PHE A 136 0.10 3.09 -7.74
N ALA A 137 0.80 3.39 -8.83
CA ALA A 137 0.89 2.58 -10.03
C ALA A 137 2.29 1.97 -10.13
N ALA A 138 2.40 0.64 -10.02
CA ALA A 138 3.67 -0.09 -9.96
C ALA A 138 3.68 -1.25 -10.96
N THR A 139 4.87 -1.70 -11.38
CA THR A 139 4.97 -2.90 -12.24
C THR A 139 4.68 -4.18 -11.46
N GLY A 140 4.82 -4.13 -10.15
CA GLY A 140 4.49 -5.21 -9.24
C GLY A 140 4.83 -4.82 -7.80
N GLY A 141 4.82 -5.82 -6.93
CA GLY A 141 5.19 -5.62 -5.54
C GLY A 141 5.01 -6.87 -4.72
N THR A 142 5.26 -6.74 -3.42
CA THR A 142 5.10 -7.81 -2.46
C THR A 142 4.43 -7.29 -1.19
N TRP A 143 3.80 -8.17 -0.43
CA TRP A 143 3.38 -7.87 0.93
C TRP A 143 4.12 -8.72 1.95
N SER A 144 4.24 -8.23 3.18
CA SER A 144 4.89 -8.95 4.29
C SER A 144 4.22 -8.59 5.61
N ALA A 145 4.07 -9.57 6.49
CA ALA A 145 3.77 -9.27 7.90
C ALA A 145 5.09 -8.91 8.60
N LEU A 146 5.11 -7.81 9.33
CA LEU A 146 6.30 -7.37 10.07
C LEU A 146 6.20 -7.78 11.54
N HIS A 147 7.33 -7.77 12.23
CA HIS A 147 7.34 -7.81 13.68
C HIS A 147 6.66 -6.55 14.25
N PRO A 148 6.04 -6.63 15.45
CA PRO A 148 5.60 -5.43 16.15
C PRO A 148 6.76 -4.46 16.35
N TRP A 149 6.46 -3.17 16.36
CA TRP A 149 7.46 -2.15 16.68
C TRP A 149 7.93 -2.33 18.12
N GLU A 150 9.24 -2.45 18.31
CA GLU A 150 9.84 -2.42 19.65
C GLU A 150 9.59 -1.02 20.25
N ARG A 151 9.17 -0.99 21.52
CA ARG A 151 8.87 0.26 22.25
C ARG A 151 10.13 0.90 22.80
#